data_AF-I4VMV5-F1
#
_entry.id   AF-I4VMV5-F1
#
_cell.length_a   1.000
_cell.length_b   1.000
_cell.length_c   1.000
_cell.angle_alpha   90.00
_cell.angle_beta   90.00
_cell.angle_gamma   90.00
#
_symmetry.space_group_name_H-M   'P 1'
#
loop_
_entity.id
_entity.type
_entity.pdbx_description
1 polymer ?
#
loop_
_entity_poly.entity_id
_entity_poly.type
_entity_poly.pdbx_seq_one_letter_code
_entity_poly.pdbx_strand_id
1 'polypeptide(L)'
;MANTAAVCTSFKVDQFNGIHAFGTSVVRAATTADTFKAALYLASGSLGASTTTYSTTSEVSGTGYTAGGVTVTNATAPTSSGTTAYWTPSASFAWTTMTASAFDAVLLYNSTQSNKAVAVFNFGSQTVTASNFTLTMPANAAATALLQIA
;
A
#
# COMPACT_ATOMS: atom_id res chain seq x y z
N MET A 1 -2.00 -18.38 -8.40
CA MET A 1 -0.68 -17.72 -8.43
C MET A 1 -0.44 -17.18 -7.05
N ALA A 2 0.77 -17.29 -6.50
CA ALA A 2 1.10 -16.70 -5.21
C ALA A 2 1.11 -15.16 -5.29
N ASN A 3 0.99 -14.48 -4.15
CA ASN A 3 1.16 -13.04 -4.10
C ASN A 3 2.56 -12.66 -4.62
N THR A 4 2.59 -11.71 -5.56
CA THR A 4 3.81 -11.27 -6.23
C THR A 4 4.00 -9.78 -6.01
N ALA A 5 5.14 -9.37 -5.46
CA ALA A 5 5.44 -7.95 -5.30
C ALA A 5 5.56 -7.25 -6.66
N ALA A 6 4.81 -6.17 -6.82
CA ALA A 6 4.79 -5.39 -8.05
C ALA A 6 4.10 -4.04 -7.83
N VAL A 7 4.56 -3.01 -8.53
CA VAL A 7 3.73 -1.83 -8.80
C VAL A 7 2.65 -2.24 -9.80
N CYS A 8 1.38 -1.98 -9.47
CA CYS A 8 0.24 -2.40 -10.29
C CYS A 8 0.30 -1.75 -11.68
N THR A 9 0.00 -2.50 -12.74
CA THR A 9 0.07 -1.97 -14.12
C THR A 9 -0.94 -0.83 -14.32
N SER A 10 -2.13 -0.93 -13.71
CA SER A 10 -3.13 0.14 -13.73
C SER A 10 -2.62 1.43 -13.08
N PHE A 11 -1.85 1.33 -11.99
CA PHE A 11 -1.27 2.49 -11.31
C PHE A 11 -0.35 3.30 -12.22
N LYS A 12 0.45 2.62 -13.08
CA LYS A 12 1.35 3.27 -14.04
C LYS A 12 0.58 4.10 -15.06
N VAL A 13 -0.54 3.57 -15.57
CA VAL A 13 -1.45 4.31 -16.46
C VAL A 13 -2.11 5.48 -15.73
N ASP A 14 -2.55 5.22 -14.50
CA ASP A 14 -3.20 6.21 -13.65
C ASP A 14 -2.27 7.39 -13.30
N GLN A 15 -0.94 7.23 -13.34
CA GLN A 15 0.01 8.35 -13.19
C GLN A 15 -0.10 9.34 -14.35
N PHE A 16 -0.21 8.86 -15.59
CA PHE A 16 -0.37 9.73 -16.77
C PHE A 16 -1.70 10.49 -16.75
N ASN A 17 -2.72 9.90 -16.14
CA ASN A 17 -4.04 10.51 -15.99
C ASN A 17 -4.16 11.35 -14.70
N GLY A 18 -3.08 11.46 -13.92
CA GLY A 18 -3.05 12.23 -12.67
C GLY A 18 -4.01 11.70 -11.60
N ILE A 19 -4.34 10.41 -11.59
CA ILE A 19 -5.44 9.87 -10.77
C ILE A 19 -5.17 9.87 -9.27
N HIS A 20 -3.90 9.74 -8.87
CA HIS A 20 -3.49 9.59 -7.46
C HIS A 20 -2.78 10.86 -6.98
N ALA A 21 -3.29 11.48 -5.91
CA ALA A 21 -2.65 12.61 -5.26
C ALA A 21 -1.95 12.16 -3.96
N PHE A 22 -0.66 11.84 -4.03
CA PHE A 22 0.14 11.50 -2.84
C PHE A 22 0.54 12.72 -2.00
N GLY A 23 0.20 13.93 -2.43
CA GLY A 23 0.43 15.18 -1.72
C GLY A 23 -0.56 16.24 -2.19
N THR A 24 -0.42 17.47 -1.72
CA THR A 24 -1.20 18.60 -2.23
C THR A 24 -1.01 18.72 -3.74
N SER A 25 -2.11 18.79 -4.49
CA SER A 25 -2.10 18.79 -5.95
C SER A 25 -3.03 19.87 -6.52
N VAL A 26 -3.05 19.98 -7.84
CA VAL A 26 -4.03 20.80 -8.57
C VAL A 26 -5.45 20.32 -8.32
N VAL A 27 -6.44 21.17 -8.60
CA VAL A 27 -7.86 20.88 -8.30
C VAL A 27 -8.34 19.66 -9.10
N ARG A 28 -8.64 18.59 -8.36
CA ARG A 28 -9.26 17.34 -8.85
C ARG A 28 -10.44 17.00 -7.96
N ALA A 29 -11.46 17.85 -7.99
CA ALA A 29 -12.49 18.06 -6.95
C ALA A 29 -11.98 18.79 -5.69
N ALA A 30 -10.75 18.52 -5.24
CA ALA A 30 -10.05 19.28 -4.21
C ALA A 30 -8.53 19.33 -4.49
N THR A 31 -7.78 20.05 -3.67
CA THR A 31 -6.30 20.10 -3.71
C THR A 31 -5.65 19.23 -2.64
N THR A 32 -6.45 18.61 -1.76
CA THR A 32 -5.98 17.75 -0.67
C THR A 32 -5.37 16.46 -1.20
N ALA A 33 -4.40 15.92 -0.47
CA ALA A 33 -3.89 14.58 -0.74
C ALA A 33 -5.00 13.52 -0.59
N ASP A 34 -4.88 12.44 -1.37
CA ASP A 34 -5.74 11.28 -1.29
C ASP A 34 -5.49 10.46 -0.02
N THR A 35 -6.50 9.73 0.42
CA THR A 35 -6.36 8.78 1.53
C THR A 35 -5.96 7.42 0.99
N PHE A 36 -4.77 6.97 1.36
CA PHE A 36 -4.28 5.64 1.05
C PHE A 36 -4.51 4.69 2.23
N LYS A 37 -4.71 3.42 1.91
CA LYS A 37 -4.83 2.34 2.90
C LYS A 37 -3.91 1.19 2.54
N ALA A 38 -3.54 0.42 3.56
CA ALA A 38 -2.67 -0.75 3.46
C ALA A 38 -3.40 -1.97 4.04
N ALA A 39 -3.80 -2.91 3.17
CA ALA A 39 -4.53 -4.13 3.53
C ALA A 39 -3.64 -5.37 3.44
N LEU A 40 -3.73 -6.27 4.43
CA LEU A 40 -2.96 -7.51 4.49
C LEU A 40 -3.71 -8.63 3.76
N TYR A 41 -2.98 -9.46 3.02
CA TYR A 41 -3.53 -10.57 2.25
C TYR A 41 -2.92 -11.90 2.65
N LEU A 42 -3.78 -12.93 2.73
CA LEU A 42 -3.41 -14.31 3.03
C LEU A 42 -2.37 -14.81 2.03
N ALA A 43 -1.51 -15.74 2.46
CA ALA A 43 -0.48 -16.34 1.62
C ALA A 43 -1.06 -17.19 0.47
N SER A 44 -2.33 -17.58 0.58
CA SER A 44 -3.11 -18.21 -0.49
C SER A 44 -3.70 -17.21 -1.50
N GLY A 45 -3.47 -15.91 -1.30
CA GLY A 45 -3.87 -14.84 -2.20
C GLY A 45 -3.17 -14.90 -3.56
N SER A 46 -3.68 -14.10 -4.49
CA SER A 46 -3.17 -14.04 -5.86
C SER A 46 -3.00 -12.60 -6.36
N LEU A 47 -2.44 -11.74 -5.49
CA LEU A 47 -2.18 -10.35 -5.81
C LEU A 47 -0.91 -10.19 -6.66
N GLY A 48 -0.85 -9.14 -7.48
CA GLY A 48 0.33 -8.80 -8.25
C GLY A 48 0.11 -7.65 -9.22
N ALA A 49 0.88 -7.63 -10.31
CA ALA A 49 0.82 -6.54 -11.29
C ALA A 49 -0.57 -6.33 -11.94
N SER A 50 -1.40 -7.37 -12.02
CA SER A 50 -2.76 -7.30 -12.56
C SER A 50 -3.81 -6.85 -11.56
N THR A 51 -3.46 -6.67 -10.28
CA THR A 51 -4.39 -6.13 -9.28
C THR A 51 -4.73 -4.69 -9.63
N THR A 52 -6.02 -4.39 -9.78
CA THR A 52 -6.51 -3.06 -10.22
C THR A 52 -7.16 -2.27 -9.10
N THR A 53 -7.85 -2.94 -8.18
CA THR A 53 -8.50 -2.35 -7.02
C THR A 53 -8.36 -3.28 -5.82
N TYR A 54 -8.50 -2.71 -4.62
CA TYR A 54 -8.68 -3.50 -3.41
C TYR A 54 -9.97 -4.34 -3.47
N SER A 55 -9.90 -5.53 -2.86
CA SER A 55 -11.00 -6.47 -2.66
C SER A 55 -10.82 -7.17 -1.31
N THR A 56 -11.91 -7.54 -0.66
CA THR A 56 -11.91 -8.36 0.56
C THR A 56 -11.58 -9.84 0.29
N THR A 57 -11.56 -10.27 -0.98
CA THR A 57 -11.19 -11.64 -1.34
C THR A 57 -9.74 -11.92 -0.94
N SER A 58 -9.57 -12.97 -0.13
CA SER A 58 -8.27 -13.38 0.43
C SER A 58 -7.58 -12.32 1.31
N GLU A 59 -8.32 -11.31 1.77
CA GLU A 59 -7.85 -10.39 2.79
C GLU A 59 -7.74 -11.12 4.14
N VAL A 60 -6.76 -10.74 4.96
CA VAL A 60 -6.66 -11.19 6.35
C VAL A 60 -7.95 -10.86 7.10
N SER A 61 -8.34 -11.75 8.00
CA SER A 61 -9.43 -11.53 8.95
C SER A 61 -9.05 -12.11 10.31
N GLY A 62 -9.68 -11.60 11.37
CA GLY A 62 -9.43 -12.06 12.74
C GLY A 62 -9.40 -10.90 13.73
N THR A 63 -9.15 -11.23 15.01
CA THR A 63 -9.03 -10.24 16.08
C THR A 63 -7.89 -9.26 15.77
N GLY A 64 -8.09 -7.98 16.09
CA GLY A 64 -7.07 -6.93 15.88
C GLY A 64 -6.86 -6.52 14.42
N TYR A 65 -7.61 -7.08 13.47
CA TYR A 65 -7.60 -6.68 12.06
C TYR A 65 -8.98 -6.20 11.61
N THR A 66 -9.05 -5.07 10.90
CA THR A 66 -10.28 -4.54 10.29
C THR A 66 -10.14 -4.58 8.78
N ALA A 67 -11.18 -5.03 8.08
CA ALA A 67 -11.20 -5.09 6.61
C ALA A 67 -10.90 -3.72 5.98
N GLY A 68 -10.15 -3.73 4.89
CA GLY A 68 -9.51 -2.58 4.27
C GLY A 68 -8.22 -2.13 4.94
N GLY A 69 -7.77 -2.82 6.00
CA GLY A 69 -6.53 -2.55 6.70
C GLY A 69 -6.40 -1.13 7.28
N VAL A 70 -5.16 -0.70 7.48
CA VAL A 70 -4.83 0.58 8.15
C VAL A 70 -4.81 1.75 7.18
N THR A 71 -5.14 2.94 7.68
CA THR A 71 -4.91 4.19 6.96
C THR A 71 -3.42 4.51 6.94
N VAL A 72 -2.90 4.86 5.77
CA VAL A 72 -1.50 5.24 5.57
C VAL A 72 -1.29 6.67 6.08
N THR A 73 -0.36 6.86 7.00
CA THR A 73 0.06 8.21 7.43
C THR A 73 0.95 8.81 6.34
N ASN A 74 0.40 9.77 5.60
CA ASN A 74 1.01 10.37 4.42
C ASN A 74 1.43 11.84 4.65
N ALA A 75 2.26 12.10 5.66
CA ALA A 75 2.76 13.45 5.95
C ALA A 75 3.98 13.86 5.09
N THR A 76 4.60 12.90 4.41
CA THR A 76 5.74 13.13 3.51
C THR A 76 5.24 13.21 2.08
N ALA A 77 5.31 14.40 1.48
CA ALA A 77 4.99 14.57 0.07
C ALA A 77 6.03 13.84 -0.83
N PRO A 78 5.64 13.36 -2.02
CA PRO A 78 6.59 12.85 -3.00
C PRO A 78 7.64 13.89 -3.36
N THR A 79 8.85 13.44 -3.63
CA THR A 79 9.97 14.29 -4.06
C THR A 79 10.83 13.52 -5.07
N SER A 80 11.91 14.11 -5.56
CA SER A 80 12.82 13.46 -6.51
C SER A 80 14.29 13.75 -6.18
N SER A 81 15.15 12.90 -6.73
CA SER A 81 16.60 13.09 -6.76
C SER A 81 17.13 12.50 -8.06
N GLY A 82 17.86 13.30 -8.84
CA GLY A 82 18.26 12.92 -10.20
C GLY A 82 17.02 12.66 -11.08
N THR A 83 16.98 11.51 -11.74
CA THR A 83 15.87 11.10 -12.62
C THR A 83 14.80 10.24 -11.91
N THR A 84 14.91 10.06 -10.59
CA THR A 84 14.01 9.19 -9.83
C THR A 84 13.09 10.02 -8.95
N ALA A 85 11.78 9.91 -9.19
CA ALA A 85 10.75 10.35 -8.26
C ALA A 85 10.46 9.25 -7.24
N TYR A 86 10.26 9.60 -5.98
CA TYR A 86 10.08 8.62 -4.91
C TYR A 86 9.16 9.09 -3.80
N TRP A 87 8.60 8.11 -3.09
CA TRP A 87 7.72 8.33 -1.96
C TRP A 87 7.76 7.16 -0.98
N THR A 88 7.63 7.50 0.30
CA THR A 88 7.49 6.56 1.40
C THR A 88 6.51 7.15 2.42
N PRO A 89 5.59 6.34 2.97
CA PRO A 89 4.74 6.79 4.08
C PRO A 89 5.57 7.32 5.26
N SER A 90 5.04 8.31 5.96
CA SER A 90 5.70 8.94 7.11
C SER A 90 5.65 8.10 8.39
N ALA A 91 4.90 7.01 8.42
CA ALA A 91 4.81 6.11 9.58
C ALA A 91 4.69 4.64 9.15
N SER A 92 5.05 3.74 10.07
CA SER A 92 4.89 2.29 9.90
C SER A 92 3.43 1.88 9.83
N PHE A 93 3.13 0.77 9.15
CA PHE A 93 1.81 0.15 9.22
C PHE A 93 1.77 -0.75 10.43
N ALA A 94 0.83 -0.53 11.34
CA ALA A 94 0.78 -1.25 12.62
C ALA A 94 -0.63 -1.75 12.93
N TRP A 95 -0.70 -3.00 13.36
CA TRP A 95 -1.90 -3.67 13.87
C TRP A 95 -1.63 -4.17 15.29
N THR A 96 -2.58 -3.95 16.19
CA THR A 96 -2.43 -4.28 17.61
C THR A 96 -3.26 -5.48 17.99
N THR A 97 -2.70 -6.39 18.80
CA THR A 97 -3.40 -7.58 19.30
C THR A 97 -3.99 -8.42 18.15
N MET A 98 -3.24 -8.56 17.06
CA MET A 98 -3.68 -9.22 15.86
C MET A 98 -3.62 -10.75 16.03
N THR A 99 -4.64 -11.44 15.51
CA THR A 99 -4.61 -12.89 15.29
C THR A 99 -4.96 -13.16 13.84
N ALA A 100 -4.03 -13.73 13.09
CA ALA A 100 -4.17 -13.99 11.66
C ALA A 100 -3.46 -15.29 11.28
N SER A 101 -4.11 -16.08 10.41
CA SER A 101 -3.50 -17.21 9.71
C SER A 101 -2.47 -16.74 8.69
N ALA A 102 -1.73 -17.66 8.06
CA ALA A 102 -0.62 -17.35 7.16
C ALA A 102 -0.94 -16.25 6.12
N PHE A 103 -0.20 -15.16 6.17
CA PHE A 103 -0.30 -14.00 5.29
C PHE A 103 1.09 -13.50 4.92
N ASP A 104 1.27 -12.93 3.73
CA ASP A 104 2.62 -12.61 3.22
C ASP A 104 2.70 -11.33 2.38
N ALA A 105 1.57 -10.66 2.17
CA ALA A 105 1.48 -9.49 1.30
C ALA A 105 0.69 -8.36 1.93
N VAL A 106 1.05 -7.15 1.52
CA VAL A 106 0.28 -5.93 1.77
C VAL A 106 -0.02 -5.23 0.45
N LEU A 107 -1.28 -4.87 0.24
CA LEU A 107 -1.70 -4.02 -0.87
C LEU A 107 -1.78 -2.57 -0.38
N LEU A 108 -0.99 -1.70 -1.00
CA LEU A 108 -1.20 -0.26 -0.92
C LEU A 108 -2.25 0.14 -1.97
N TYR A 109 -3.29 0.85 -1.57
CA TYR A 109 -4.34 1.30 -2.48
C TYR A 109 -4.88 2.68 -2.08
N ASN A 110 -5.49 3.36 -3.05
CA ASN A 110 -6.08 4.68 -2.89
C ASN A 110 -7.58 4.54 -2.59
N SER A 111 -7.98 4.78 -1.35
CA SER A 111 -9.34 4.59 -0.88
C SER A 111 -10.31 5.71 -1.33
N THR A 112 -9.79 6.91 -1.60
CA THR A 112 -10.60 8.02 -2.11
C THR A 112 -10.84 7.92 -3.63
N GLN A 113 -10.03 7.12 -4.33
CA GLN A 113 -10.12 6.96 -5.77
C GLN A 113 -10.63 5.56 -6.15
N SER A 114 -11.83 5.23 -5.68
CA SER A 114 -12.52 3.95 -5.97
C SER A 114 -11.68 2.71 -5.64
N ASN A 115 -10.91 2.78 -4.55
CA ASN A 115 -10.06 1.69 -4.07
C ASN A 115 -8.97 1.24 -5.06
N LYS A 116 -8.53 2.12 -5.98
CA LYS A 116 -7.52 1.80 -6.99
C LYS A 116 -6.20 1.33 -6.37
N ALA A 117 -5.72 0.19 -6.82
CA ALA A 117 -4.48 -0.42 -6.36
C ALA A 117 -3.26 0.39 -6.81
N VAL A 118 -2.27 0.51 -5.92
CA VAL A 118 -1.00 1.20 -6.18
C VAL A 118 0.12 0.17 -6.36
N ALA A 119 0.35 -0.64 -5.33
CA ALA A 119 1.42 -1.64 -5.34
C ALA A 119 1.15 -2.75 -4.34
N VAL A 120 1.68 -3.92 -4.65
CA VAL A 120 1.73 -5.09 -3.79
C VAL A 120 3.16 -5.23 -3.29
N PHE A 121 3.33 -5.35 -1.98
CA PHE A 121 4.62 -5.66 -1.35
C PHE A 121 4.51 -6.98 -0.61
N ASN A 122 5.58 -7.77 -0.62
CA ASN A 122 5.67 -9.01 0.12
C ASN A 122 6.73 -8.92 1.23
N PHE A 123 6.59 -9.73 2.26
CA PHE A 123 7.48 -9.73 3.43
C PHE A 123 7.76 -11.14 3.99
N GLY A 124 7.49 -12.16 3.18
CA GLY A 124 7.53 -13.56 3.62
C GLY A 124 6.31 -13.93 4.48
N SER A 125 6.00 -15.22 4.56
CA SER A 125 4.82 -15.68 5.29
C SER A 125 4.95 -15.46 6.80
N GLN A 126 3.93 -14.86 7.39
CA GLN A 126 3.79 -14.58 8.80
C GLN A 126 2.51 -15.22 9.34
N THR A 127 2.53 -15.63 10.60
CA THR A 127 1.33 -16.00 11.37
C THR A 127 1.44 -15.26 12.69
N VAL A 128 0.35 -14.64 13.13
CA VAL A 128 0.35 -13.81 14.34
C VAL A 128 -0.78 -14.30 15.24
N THR A 129 -0.54 -14.40 16.55
CA THR A 129 -1.55 -14.81 17.54
C THR A 129 -1.47 -13.88 18.74
N ALA A 130 -2.52 -13.08 18.94
CA ALA A 130 -2.64 -12.10 20.02
C ALA A 130 -1.40 -11.19 20.20
N SER A 131 -0.78 -10.76 19.10
CA SER A 131 0.44 -9.95 19.13
C SER A 131 0.39 -8.77 18.18
N ASN A 132 1.27 -7.79 18.40
CA ASN A 132 1.40 -6.65 17.51
C ASN A 132 2.13 -7.07 16.24
N PHE A 133 1.66 -6.58 15.09
CA PHE A 133 2.33 -6.73 13.81
C PHE A 133 2.64 -5.35 13.24
N THR A 134 3.87 -5.15 12.75
CA THR A 134 4.30 -3.85 12.21
C THR A 134 5.16 -4.05 10.99
N LEU A 135 4.83 -3.30 9.93
CA LEU A 135 5.66 -3.15 8.75
C LEU A 135 6.35 -1.79 8.83
N THR A 136 7.67 -1.81 9.04
CA THR A 136 8.48 -0.59 9.12
C THR A 136 8.74 -0.05 7.72
N MET A 137 8.55 1.26 7.55
CA MET A 137 8.81 1.91 6.28
C MET A 137 10.31 2.15 6.07
N PRO A 138 10.82 2.00 4.84
CA PRO A 138 12.22 2.30 4.55
C PRO A 138 12.51 3.81 4.61
N ALA A 139 13.77 4.21 4.41
CA ALA A 139 14.11 5.63 4.32
C ALA A 139 13.55 6.26 3.03
N ASN A 140 12.97 7.45 3.14
CA ASN A 140 12.46 8.21 1.99
C ASN A 140 13.58 8.90 1.21
N ALA A 141 14.35 8.11 0.44
CA ALA A 141 15.42 8.57 -0.42
C ALA A 141 15.50 7.73 -1.69
N ALA A 142 16.19 8.22 -2.72
CA ALA A 142 16.47 7.45 -3.93
C ALA A 142 17.17 6.12 -3.58
N ALA A 143 16.85 5.06 -4.30
CA ALA A 143 17.25 3.68 -4.08
C ALA A 143 16.65 2.98 -2.83
N THR A 144 16.16 3.71 -1.83
CA THR A 144 15.61 3.10 -0.60
C THR A 144 14.10 3.27 -0.42
N ALA A 145 13.49 4.26 -1.05
CA ALA A 145 12.08 4.58 -0.86
C ALA A 145 11.15 3.42 -1.26
N LEU A 146 9.98 3.37 -0.60
CA LEU A 146 8.98 2.32 -0.80
C LEU A 146 8.45 2.28 -2.24
N LEU A 147 8.14 3.44 -2.81
CA LEU A 147 7.76 3.60 -4.21
C LEU A 147 8.75 4.50 -4.93
N GLN A 148 9.13 4.07 -6.13
CA GLN A 148 10.06 4.80 -7.00
C GLN A 148 9.57 4.72 -8.45
N ILE A 149 9.73 5.81 -9.19
CA ILE A 149 9.46 5.92 -10.62
C ILE A 149 10.72 6.52 -11.27
N ALA A 150 11.29 5.81 -12.23
CA ALA A 150 12.52 6.16 -12.94
C ALA A 150 12.41 5.78 -14.42
#